data_AF-A0A7V1H3H8-F1
#
_entry.id   AF-A0A7V1H3H8-F1
#
_cell.length_a   1.000
_cell.length_b   1.000
_cell.length_c   1.000
_cell.angle_alpha   90.00
_cell.angle_beta   90.00
_cell.angle_gamma   90.00
#
_symmetry.space_group_name_H-M   'P 1'
#
loop_
_entity.id
_entity.type
_entity.pdbx_description
1 polymer ?
#
loop_
_entity_poly.entity_id
_entity_poly.type
_entity_poly.pdbx_seq_one_letter_code
_entity_poly.pdbx_strand_id
1 'polypeptide(L)' 'MREILKHTPGRIFIGILFVSIVGMMFVTRYFNSTFLIFGWITLPLAAGIVFVIVWLAAYLVYFFKYWPYR' A
#
# COMPACT_ATOMS: atom_id res chain seq x y z
N MET A 1 -13.45 13.15 -12.93
CA MET A 1 -13.02 11.71 -13.00
C MET A 1 -12.17 11.37 -14.23
N ARG A 2 -12.44 11.94 -15.42
CA ARG A 2 -11.63 11.73 -16.64
C ARG A 2 -10.18 12.26 -16.55
N GLU A 3 -9.94 13.26 -15.70
CA GLU A 3 -8.62 13.86 -15.49
C GLU A 3 -7.66 12.94 -14.73
N ILE A 4 -8.12 12.21 -13.71
CA ILE A 4 -7.30 11.23 -12.95
C ILE A 4 -6.72 10.15 -13.86
N LEU A 5 -7.47 9.75 -14.89
CA LEU A 5 -7.05 8.73 -15.87
C LEU A 5 -6.11 9.26 -16.95
N LYS A 6 -6.13 10.58 -17.20
CA LYS A 6 -5.27 11.27 -18.17
C LYS A 6 -3.94 11.70 -17.54
N HIS A 7 -3.93 11.89 -16.22
CA HIS A 7 -2.72 12.10 -15.45
C HIS A 7 -1.97 10.77 -15.27
N THR A 8 -0.84 10.62 -15.98
CA THR A 8 0.23 9.64 -15.68
C THR A 8 0.52 9.47 -14.17
N PRO A 9 0.46 10.53 -13.35
CA PRO A 9 0.51 10.45 -11.89
C PRO A 9 -0.51 9.53 -11.20
N GLY A 10 -1.79 9.68 -11.57
CA GLY A 10 -2.89 8.92 -10.97
C GLY A 10 -2.79 7.44 -11.29
N ARG A 11 -2.26 7.10 -12.47
CA ARG A 11 -1.98 5.70 -12.86
C ARG A 11 -0.92 5.05 -11.99
N ILE A 12 0.13 5.77 -11.61
CA ILE A 12 1.19 5.24 -10.72
C ILE A 12 0.62 4.99 -9.33
N PHE A 13 -0.18 5.92 -8.80
CA PHE A 13 -0.85 5.74 -7.50
C PHE A 13 -1.78 4.52 -7.51
N ILE A 14 -2.64 4.38 -8.53
CA ILE A 14 -3.53 3.23 -8.72
C ILE A 14 -2.72 1.93 -8.87
N GLY A 15 -1.59 1.96 -9.58
CA GLY A 15 -0.68 0.82 -9.71
C GLY A 15 -0.10 0.38 -8.37
N ILE A 16 0.39 1.32 -7.55
CA ILE A 16 0.92 1.02 -6.21
C ILE A 16 -0.17 0.45 -5.29
N LEU A 17 -1.36 1.05 -5.32
CA LEU A 17 -2.55 0.53 -4.66
C LEU A 17 -2.83 -0.92 -5.06
N PHE A 18 -2.83 -1.20 -6.35
CA PHE A 18 -3.10 -2.54 -6.87
C PHE A 18 -2.03 -3.55 -6.41
N VAL A 19 -0.74 -3.19 -6.54
CA VAL A 19 0.37 -4.02 -6.06
C VAL A 19 0.28 -4.27 -4.56
N SER A 20 -0.11 -3.27 -3.76
CA SER A 20 -0.25 -3.42 -2.30
C SER A 20 -1.35 -4.43 -1.92
N ILE A 21 -2.46 -4.45 -2.66
CA ILE A 21 -3.55 -5.41 -2.45
C ILE A 21 -3.12 -6.84 -2.85
N VAL A 22 -2.47 -6.97 -4.01
CA VAL A 22 -1.94 -8.26 -4.47
C VAL A 22 -0.89 -8.80 -3.50
N GLY A 23 0.00 -7.94 -2.99
CA GLY A 23 0.96 -8.29 -1.95
C GLY A 23 0.29 -8.79 -0.67
N MET A 24 -0.77 -8.13 -0.21
CA MET A 24 -1.54 -8.60 0.95
C MET A 24 -2.20 -9.95 0.70
N MET A 25 -2.79 -10.18 -0.48
CA MET A 25 -3.37 -11.48 -0.83
C MET A 25 -2.34 -12.61 -0.89
N PHE A 26 -1.10 -12.32 -1.25
CA PHE A 26 -0.02 -13.32 -1.22
C PHE A 26 0.41 -13.65 0.22
N VAL A 27 0.49 -12.62 1.08
CA VAL A 27 0.96 -12.76 2.45
C VAL A 27 -0.07 -13.44 3.36
N THR A 28 -1.38 -13.26 3.10
CA THR A 28 -2.46 -13.90 3.89
C THR A 28 -2.40 -15.42 3.88
N ARG A 29 -1.81 -16.05 2.84
CA ARG A 29 -1.58 -17.50 2.81
C ARG A 29 -0.74 -18.00 3.99
N TYR A 30 0.17 -17.18 4.49
CA TYR A 30 1.07 -17.50 5.59
C TYR A 30 0.49 -17.15 6.97
N PHE A 31 -0.71 -16.56 7.04
CA PHE A 31 -1.35 -16.19 8.30
C PHE A 31 -1.80 -17.40 9.14
N ASN A 32 -1.98 -18.55 8.51
CA ASN A 32 -2.35 -19.79 9.21
C ASN A 32 -1.16 -20.41 9.96
N SER A 33 0.06 -19.98 9.64
CA SER A 33 1.26 -20.38 10.38
C SER A 33 1.46 -19.43 11.56
N THR A 34 1.75 -19.97 12.75
CA THR A 34 2.06 -19.20 13.97
C THR A 34 3.46 -18.57 13.87
N PHE A 35 3.64 -17.70 12.88
CA PHE A 35 4.90 -17.03 12.64
C PHE A 35 4.95 -15.74 13.45
N LEU A 36 5.86 -15.70 14.42
CA LEU A 36 6.12 -14.55 15.27
C LEU A 36 7.36 -13.83 14.75
N ILE A 37 7.16 -12.61 14.28
CA ILE A 37 8.24 -11.71 13.86
C ILE A 37 8.81 -11.07 15.12
N PHE A 38 10.12 -11.26 15.36
CA PHE A 38 10.83 -10.81 16.56
C PHE A 38 10.23 -11.28 17.91
N GLY A 39 9.40 -12.33 17.91
CA GLY A 39 8.84 -12.93 19.14
C GLY A 39 7.63 -12.22 19.75
N TRP A 40 7.25 -11.05 19.24
CA TRP A 40 6.18 -10.20 19.78
C TRP A 40 5.16 -9.71 18.74
N ILE A 41 5.50 -9.74 17.45
CA ILE A 41 4.62 -9.24 16.38
C ILE A 41 4.10 -10.42 15.59
N THR A 42 2.78 -10.56 15.49
CA THR A 42 2.17 -11.58 14.63
C THR A 42 2.34 -11.20 13.16
N LEU A 43 2.50 -12.19 12.30
CA LEU A 43 2.65 -11.97 10.86
C LEU A 43 1.49 -11.14 10.24
N PRO A 44 0.22 -11.32 10.65
CA PRO A 44 -0.87 -10.42 10.23
C PRO A 44 -0.69 -8.97 10.65
N LEU A 45 -0.23 -8.73 11.88
CA LEU A 45 0.00 -7.38 12.39
C LEU A 45 1.12 -6.67 11.62
N ALA A 46 2.25 -7.35 11.42
CA ALA A 46 3.36 -6.83 10.62
C ALA A 46 2.95 -6.53 9.18
N ALA A 47 2.22 -7.44 8.54
CA ALA A 47 1.74 -7.26 7.17
C ALA A 47 0.81 -6.05 7.06
N GLY A 48 -0.10 -5.87 8.01
CA GLY A 48 -0.97 -4.71 8.10
C GLY A 48 -0.20 -3.39 8.27
N ILE A 49 0.80 -3.37 9.15
CA ILE A 49 1.67 -2.19 9.35
C ILE A 49 2.39 -1.82 8.06
N VAL A 50 3.02 -2.79 7.39
CA VAL A 50 3.72 -2.56 6.12
C VAL A 50 2.76 -2.06 5.05
N PHE A 51 1.57 -2.66 4.96
CA PHE A 51 0.54 -2.22 4.02
C PHE A 51 0.17 -0.75 4.24
N VAL A 52 -0.13 -0.36 5.49
CA VAL A 52 -0.49 1.01 5.83
C VAL A 52 0.65 1.98 5.52
N ILE A 53 1.91 1.63 5.84
CA ILE A 53 3.07 2.49 5.56
C ILE A 53 3.24 2.70 4.05
N VAL A 54 3.15 1.64 3.25
CA VAL A 54 3.25 1.73 1.79
C VAL A 54 2.13 2.61 1.23
N TRP A 55 0.91 2.45 1.74
CA TRP A 55 -0.23 3.27 1.35
C TRP A 55 -0.05 4.74 1.71
N LEU A 56 0.42 5.01 2.93
CA LEU A 56 0.66 6.36 3.43
C LEU A 56 1.76 7.04 2.60
N ALA A 57 2.85 6.33 2.30
CA ALA A 57 3.92 6.84 1.45
C ALA A 57 3.42 7.13 0.03
N ALA A 58 2.65 6.21 -0.56
CA ALA A 58 2.05 6.43 -1.88
C ALA A 58 1.10 7.63 -1.89
N TYR A 59 0.30 7.78 -0.84
CA TYR A 59 -0.61 8.91 -0.65
C TYR A 59 0.16 10.22 -0.51
N LEU A 60 1.20 10.28 0.32
CA LEU A 60 2.03 11.48 0.50
C LEU A 60 2.75 11.86 -0.80
N VAL A 61 3.31 10.88 -1.53
CA VAL A 61 3.94 11.13 -2.84
C VAL A 61 2.93 11.71 -3.83
N TYR A 62 1.71 11.16 -3.86
CA TYR A 62 0.66 11.69 -4.71
C TYR A 62 0.24 13.10 -4.29
N PHE A 63 0.03 13.31 -2.99
CA PHE A 63 -0.34 14.59 -2.39
C PHE A 63 0.72 15.65 -2.69
N PHE A 64 1.95 15.50 -2.21
CA PHE A 64 2.96 16.56 -2.35
C PHE A 64 3.31 16.90 -3.81
N LYS A 65 3.23 15.92 -4.73
CA LYS A 65 3.65 16.10 -6.12
C LYS A 65 2.54 16.55 -7.05
N TYR A 66 1.28 16.25 -6.75
CA TYR A 66 0.15 16.48 -7.67
C TYR A 66 -1.01 17.26 -7.05
N TRP A 67 -0.89 17.72 -5.79
CA TRP A 67 -1.91 18.55 -5.19
C TRP A 67 -2.08 19.87 -5.97
N PRO A 68 -3.30 20.20 -6.40
CA PRO A 68 -3.58 21.31 -7.32
C PRO A 68 -3.55 22.70 -6.65
N TYR A 69 -3.31 22.81 -5.35
CA TYR A 69 -3.12 24.11 -4.66
C TYR A 69 -1.65 24.56 -4.67
N ARG A 70 -0.99 24.46 -5.83
CA ARG A 70 0.26 25.19 -6.12
C ARG A 70 0.02 26.14 -7.28
#